data_AF-A0A6S8RB26-F1
#
_entry.id   AF-A0A6S8RB26-F1
#
_cell.length_a   1.000
_cell.length_b   1.000
_cell.length_c   1.000
_cell.angle_alpha   90.00
_cell.angle_beta   90.00
_cell.angle_gamma   90.00
#
_symmetry.space_group_name_H-M   'P 1'
#
loop_
_entity.id
_entity.type
_entity.pdbx_description
1 polymer ?
#
loop_
_entity_poly.entity_id
_entity_poly.type
_entity_poly.pdbx_seq_one_letter_code
_entity_poly.pdbx_strand_id
1 'polypeptide(L)'
;MEENEGITSNIDGTEDQVAPLNFTAATELFVTCQSKLSMHQLTHEHLSFRQYWIFTIPIAILTMISGIMAFLASSEMFSANTNTIFSAIVGSLAAVGGFFQSLSGSCKYGERATMHLSASEDLKALCDNLELLQTEASQMSQDDRQKAEHIDTIGTIRSKYQQCIQGCKSEIPLRIDDAYKKIDSEMAMTWTRKAKDDLETGEDGIDNVGPILMAAAYHEVATQITRSFKWPMYISGDINAIIKNSMDNIRKKKKSGATFWK
;
A
#
# COMPACT_ATOMS: atom_id res chain seq x y z
N MET A 1 53.40 -48.05 -23.38
CA MET A 1 53.32 -48.56 -22.00
C MET A 1 53.02 -47.33 -21.18
N GLU A 2 51.72 -47.11 -20.99
CA GLU A 2 51.13 -45.92 -20.37
C GLU A 2 51.34 -46.00 -18.86
N GLU A 3 51.94 -44.96 -18.28
CA GLU A 3 51.82 -44.68 -16.85
C GLU A 3 50.82 -43.55 -16.69
N ASN A 4 49.75 -43.91 -15.98
CA ASN A 4 48.55 -43.14 -15.71
C ASN A 4 48.44 -43.01 -14.19
N GLU A 5 48.88 -41.88 -13.65
CA GLU A 5 48.63 -41.43 -12.28
C GLU A 5 48.60 -39.89 -12.35
N GLY A 6 47.64 -39.13 -11.87
CA GLY A 6 46.51 -39.36 -11.00
C GLY A 6 46.17 -37.95 -10.51
N ILE A 7 45.30 -37.24 -11.22
CA ILE A 7 44.90 -35.87 -10.86
C ILE A 7 43.88 -35.98 -9.72
N THR A 8 44.35 -35.76 -8.49
CA THR A 8 43.47 -35.47 -7.35
C THR A 8 42.98 -34.03 -7.48
N SER A 9 41.72 -33.87 -7.89
CA SER A 9 41.02 -32.59 -7.83
C SER A 9 40.85 -32.17 -6.38
N ASN A 10 41.58 -31.15 -5.95
CA ASN A 10 41.24 -30.36 -4.77
C ASN A 10 39.91 -29.65 -5.07
N ILE A 11 38.84 -30.16 -4.46
CA ILE A 11 37.58 -29.44 -4.30
C ILE A 11 37.86 -28.38 -3.23
N ASP A 12 38.25 -27.20 -3.70
CA ASP A 12 38.29 -25.98 -2.89
C ASP A 12 36.84 -25.64 -2.54
N GLY A 13 36.41 -26.14 -1.37
CA GLY A 13 35.18 -25.75 -0.73
C GLY A 13 35.29 -24.27 -0.38
N THR A 14 34.82 -23.43 -1.29
CA THR A 14 34.39 -22.08 -0.94
C THR A 14 33.20 -22.24 -0.01
N GLU A 15 33.49 -22.30 1.30
CA GLU A 15 32.51 -21.96 2.33
C GLU A 15 31.97 -20.59 1.93
N ASP A 16 30.77 -20.57 1.34
CA ASP A 16 29.97 -19.37 1.19
C ASP A 16 29.85 -18.79 2.60
N GLN A 17 30.65 -17.76 2.88
CA GLN A 17 30.60 -17.03 4.14
C GLN A 17 29.21 -16.41 4.22
N VAL A 18 28.34 -17.07 4.99
CA VAL A 18 26.99 -16.63 5.34
C VAL A 18 27.13 -15.29 6.07
N ALA A 19 27.04 -14.20 5.32
CA ALA A 19 27.32 -12.84 5.80
C ALA A 19 26.27 -12.40 6.82
N PRO A 20 26.61 -12.12 8.10
CA PRO A 20 25.66 -12.02 9.23
C PRO A 20 24.39 -11.20 8.95
N LEU A 21 23.26 -11.66 9.51
CA LEU A 21 21.94 -11.03 9.40
C LEU A 21 22.03 -9.50 9.66
N ASN A 22 21.89 -8.71 8.60
CA ASN A 22 21.87 -7.25 8.72
C ASN A 22 20.48 -6.80 9.21
N PHE A 23 20.30 -6.81 10.53
CA PHE A 23 19.07 -6.40 11.21
C PHE A 23 18.59 -5.02 10.75
N THR A 24 19.53 -4.07 10.57
CA THR A 24 19.24 -2.72 10.05
C THR A 24 18.58 -2.78 8.67
N ALA A 25 19.12 -3.59 7.76
CA ALA A 25 18.55 -3.73 6.41
C ALA A 25 17.16 -4.38 6.42
N ALA A 26 16.90 -5.34 7.31
CA ALA A 26 15.59 -5.95 7.47
C ALA A 26 14.56 -4.96 8.01
N THR A 27 14.97 -4.13 8.98
CA THR A 27 14.12 -3.10 9.58
C THR A 27 13.82 -1.95 8.60
N GLU A 28 14.79 -1.50 7.81
CA GLU A 28 14.57 -0.54 6.73
C GLU A 28 13.60 -1.07 5.67
N LEU A 29 13.76 -2.35 5.30
CA LEU A 29 12.87 -3.02 4.36
C LEU A 29 11.45 -3.14 4.91
N PHE A 30 11.30 -3.45 6.19
CA PHE A 30 10.00 -3.50 6.87
C PHE A 30 9.30 -2.14 6.83
N VAL A 31 10.00 -1.07 7.20
CA VAL A 31 9.46 0.31 7.17
C VAL A 31 9.03 0.70 5.75
N THR A 32 9.85 0.39 4.75
CA THR A 32 9.54 0.65 3.34
C THR A 32 8.33 -0.18 2.88
N CYS A 33 8.28 -1.46 3.25
CA CYS A 33 7.15 -2.35 2.99
C CYS A 33 5.86 -1.78 3.55
N GLN A 34 5.87 -1.29 4.79
CA GLN A 34 4.68 -0.78 5.46
C GLN A 34 4.18 0.55 4.87
N SER A 35 5.10 1.42 4.46
CA SER A 35 4.78 2.64 3.69
C SER A 35 4.02 2.28 2.42
N LYS A 36 4.60 1.39 1.60
CA LYS A 36 3.98 0.95 0.34
C LYS A 36 2.66 0.24 0.56
N LEU A 37 2.59 -0.67 1.54
CA LEU A 37 1.37 -1.38 1.92
C LEU A 37 0.22 -0.39 2.14
N SER A 38 0.46 0.63 2.97
CA SER A 38 -0.56 1.62 3.33
C SER A 38 -0.96 2.47 2.12
N MET A 39 -0.02 2.86 1.25
CA MET A 39 -0.32 3.56 0.01
C MET A 39 -1.19 2.72 -0.94
N HIS A 40 -0.91 1.42 -1.08
CA HIS A 40 -1.68 0.50 -1.92
C HIS A 40 -3.09 0.28 -1.37
N GLN A 41 -3.25 0.11 -0.05
CA GLN A 41 -4.56 -0.01 0.60
C GLN A 41 -5.43 1.23 0.39
N LEU A 42 -4.89 2.41 0.66
CA LEU A 42 -5.60 3.67 0.42
C LEU A 42 -6.00 3.82 -1.06
N THR A 43 -5.10 3.45 -1.97
CA THR A 43 -5.38 3.53 -3.40
C THR A 43 -6.50 2.57 -3.82
N HIS A 44 -6.46 1.33 -3.31
CA HIS A 44 -7.50 0.34 -3.53
C HIS A 44 -8.88 0.88 -3.09
N GLU A 45 -8.99 1.38 -1.86
CA GLU A 45 -10.24 1.94 -1.34
C GLU A 45 -10.76 3.10 -2.20
N HIS A 46 -9.87 4.03 -2.55
CA HIS A 46 -10.21 5.20 -3.37
C HIS A 46 -10.75 4.80 -4.75
N LEU A 47 -10.05 3.90 -5.45
CA LEU A 47 -10.43 3.48 -6.80
C LEU A 47 -11.68 2.59 -6.80
N SER A 48 -11.81 1.68 -5.84
CA SER A 48 -12.99 0.84 -5.66
C SER A 48 -14.24 1.68 -5.44
N PHE A 49 -14.15 2.69 -4.58
CA PHE A 49 -15.27 3.60 -4.33
C PHE A 49 -15.66 4.37 -5.59
N ARG A 50 -14.68 4.89 -6.34
CA ARG A 50 -14.96 5.62 -7.59
C ARG A 50 -15.61 4.73 -8.64
N GLN A 51 -15.14 3.50 -8.81
CA GLN A 51 -15.78 2.55 -9.72
C GLN A 51 -17.26 2.35 -9.36
N TYR A 52 -17.54 2.11 -8.07
CA TYR A 52 -18.89 1.85 -7.60
C TYR A 52 -19.81 3.07 -7.73
N TRP A 53 -19.42 4.22 -7.19
CA TRP A 53 -20.29 5.39 -7.12
C TRP A 53 -20.39 6.20 -8.41
N ILE A 54 -19.33 6.26 -9.23
CA ILE A 54 -19.32 7.07 -10.45
C ILE A 54 -19.85 6.27 -11.64
N PHE A 55 -19.61 4.97 -11.70
CA PHE A 55 -20.00 4.15 -12.85
C PHE A 55 -21.10 3.15 -12.50
N THR A 56 -20.90 2.28 -11.50
CA THR A 56 -21.84 1.19 -11.24
C THR A 56 -23.23 1.69 -10.86
N ILE A 57 -23.34 2.60 -9.89
CA ILE A 57 -24.62 3.11 -9.41
C ILE A 57 -25.38 3.90 -10.49
N PRO A 58 -24.79 4.89 -11.18
CA PRO A 58 -25.49 5.63 -12.23
C PRO A 58 -25.95 4.74 -13.38
N ILE A 59 -25.11 3.80 -13.84
CA ILE A 59 -25.49 2.85 -14.89
C ILE A 59 -26.65 1.97 -14.44
N ALA A 60 -26.64 1.46 -13.21
CA ALA A 60 -27.73 0.65 -12.67
C ALA A 60 -29.05 1.42 -12.60
N ILE A 61 -29.01 2.68 -12.14
CA ILE A 61 -30.20 3.55 -12.07
C ILE A 61 -30.74 3.85 -13.48
N LEU A 62 -29.87 4.22 -14.43
CA LEU A 62 -30.27 4.48 -15.81
C LEU A 62 -30.90 3.25 -16.46
N THR A 63 -30.31 2.07 -16.23
CA THR A 63 -30.83 0.80 -16.73
C THR A 63 -32.20 0.48 -16.14
N MET A 64 -32.37 0.69 -14.83
CA MET A 64 -33.64 0.45 -14.15
C MET A 64 -34.75 1.37 -14.65
N ILE A 65 -34.48 2.68 -14.75
CA ILE A 65 -35.45 3.66 -15.26
C ILE A 65 -35.79 3.35 -16.71
N SER A 66 -34.78 3.04 -17.53
CA SER A 66 -34.97 2.66 -18.93
C SER A 66 -35.85 1.40 -19.06
N GLY A 67 -35.62 0.38 -18.23
CA GLY A 67 -36.44 -0.83 -18.20
C GLY A 67 -37.91 -0.57 -17.83
N ILE A 68 -38.15 0.25 -16.79
CA ILE A 68 -39.51 0.64 -16.38
C ILE A 68 -40.20 1.41 -17.52
N MET A 69 -39.52 2.39 -18.12
CA MET A 69 -40.08 3.20 -19.21
C MET A 69 -40.36 2.37 -20.46
N ALA A 70 -39.50 1.38 -20.77
CA ALA A 70 -39.71 0.46 -21.89
C ALA A 70 -40.94 -0.44 -21.68
N PHE A 71 -41.16 -0.89 -20.45
CA PHE A 71 -42.36 -1.63 -20.07
C PHE A 71 -43.61 -0.75 -20.21
N LEU A 72 -43.56 0.50 -19.71
CA LEU A 72 -44.68 1.44 -19.83
C LEU A 72 -44.99 1.80 -21.29
N ALA A 73 -43.96 1.99 -22.13
CA ALA A 73 -44.12 2.25 -23.56
C ALA A 73 -44.82 1.11 -24.32
N SER A 74 -44.70 -0.11 -23.81
CA SER A 74 -45.32 -1.31 -24.38
C SER A 74 -46.72 -1.57 -23.84
N SER A 75 -47.19 -0.76 -22.87
CA SER A 75 -48.52 -0.91 -22.29
C SER A 75 -49.59 -0.27 -23.18
N GLU A 76 -50.72 -0.96 -23.34
CA GLU A 76 -51.90 -0.42 -24.03
C GLU A 76 -52.66 0.64 -23.21
N MET A 77 -52.25 0.89 -21.95
CA MET A 77 -52.90 1.86 -21.08
C MET A 77 -52.67 3.33 -21.49
N PHE A 78 -51.69 3.59 -22.35
CA PHE A 78 -51.31 4.95 -22.75
C PHE A 78 -51.57 5.24 -24.23
N SER A 79 -51.66 6.52 -24.57
CA SER A 79 -51.86 6.95 -25.96
C SER A 79 -50.63 6.67 -26.83
N ALA A 80 -50.83 6.53 -28.15
CA ALA A 80 -49.75 6.31 -29.11
C ALA A 80 -48.65 7.41 -29.05
N ASN A 81 -49.04 8.67 -28.83
CA ASN A 81 -48.09 9.77 -28.68
C ASN A 81 -47.23 9.60 -27.40
N THR A 82 -47.84 9.20 -26.28
CA THR A 82 -47.14 8.95 -25.02
C THR A 82 -46.15 7.78 -25.16
N ASN A 83 -46.56 6.69 -25.82
CA ASN A 83 -45.68 5.53 -26.06
C ASN A 83 -44.49 5.88 -26.96
N THR A 84 -44.69 6.75 -27.95
CA THR A 84 -43.60 7.27 -28.79
C THR A 84 -42.59 8.08 -27.97
N ILE A 85 -43.07 8.94 -27.06
CA ILE A 85 -42.20 9.73 -26.17
C ILE A 85 -41.42 8.81 -25.22
N PHE A 86 -42.06 7.83 -24.59
CA PHE A 86 -41.39 6.87 -23.72
C PHE A 86 -40.31 6.09 -24.46
N SER A 87 -40.59 5.64 -25.69
CA SER A 87 -39.61 4.95 -26.53
C SER A 87 -38.39 5.83 -26.85
N ALA A 88 -38.61 7.13 -27.13
CA ALA A 88 -37.52 8.08 -27.36
C ALA A 88 -36.67 8.31 -26.09
N ILE A 89 -37.29 8.39 -24.91
CA ILE A 89 -36.59 8.50 -23.62
C ILE A 89 -35.75 7.25 -23.36
N VAL A 90 -36.32 6.05 -23.56
CA VAL A 90 -35.61 4.77 -23.40
C VAL A 90 -34.38 4.72 -24.30
N GLY A 91 -34.53 5.08 -25.58
CA GLY A 91 -33.41 5.16 -26.52
C GLY A 91 -32.32 6.13 -26.08
N SER A 92 -32.72 7.29 -25.56
CA SER A 92 -31.78 8.31 -25.04
C SER A 92 -31.04 7.83 -23.78
N LEU A 93 -31.75 7.22 -22.82
CA LEU A 93 -31.15 6.65 -21.61
C LEU A 93 -30.19 5.50 -21.95
N ALA A 94 -30.52 4.67 -22.94
CA ALA A 94 -29.65 3.61 -23.42
C ALA A 94 -28.35 4.17 -24.03
N ALA A 95 -28.43 5.24 -24.83
CA ALA A 95 -27.25 5.91 -25.38
C ALA A 95 -26.34 6.48 -24.29
N VAL A 96 -26.92 7.14 -23.28
CA VAL A 96 -26.17 7.64 -22.10
C VAL A 96 -25.55 6.47 -21.31
N GLY A 97 -26.31 5.40 -21.08
CA GLY A 97 -25.80 4.20 -20.41
C GLY A 97 -24.60 3.59 -21.14
N GLY A 98 -24.67 3.46 -22.47
CA GLY A 98 -23.56 3.00 -23.30
C GLY A 98 -22.34 3.90 -23.22
N PHE A 99 -22.52 5.23 -23.16
CA PHE A 99 -21.44 6.18 -22.95
C PHE A 99 -20.75 5.99 -21.58
N PHE A 100 -21.52 5.88 -20.49
CA PHE A 100 -20.96 5.62 -19.16
C PHE A 100 -20.24 4.26 -19.09
N GLN A 101 -20.74 3.24 -19.77
CA GLN A 101 -20.07 1.94 -19.87
C GLN A 101 -18.73 2.05 -20.61
N SER A 102 -18.69 2.81 -21.72
CA SER A 102 -17.46 3.09 -22.46
C SER A 102 -16.43 3.87 -21.61
N LEU A 103 -16.89 4.89 -20.86
CA LEU A 103 -16.04 5.62 -19.91
C LEU A 103 -15.51 4.72 -18.80
N SER A 104 -16.35 3.85 -18.21
CA SER A 104 -15.94 2.89 -17.20
C SER A 104 -14.85 1.96 -17.75
N GLY A 105 -15.02 1.46 -18.98
CA GLY A 105 -14.03 0.62 -19.66
C GLY A 105 -12.72 1.35 -19.98
N SER A 106 -12.76 2.66 -20.18
CA SER A 106 -11.58 3.49 -20.45
C SER A 106 -10.82 3.84 -19.16
N CYS A 107 -11.53 4.16 -18.08
CA CYS A 107 -10.94 4.54 -16.80
C CYS A 107 -10.38 3.34 -16.01
N LYS A 108 -11.02 2.17 -16.16
CA LYS A 108 -10.59 0.90 -15.55
C LYS A 108 -10.35 0.97 -14.03
N TYR A 109 -11.14 1.75 -13.30
CA TYR A 109 -10.92 1.91 -11.86
C TYR A 109 -11.03 0.60 -11.08
N GLY A 110 -11.96 -0.28 -11.46
CA GLY A 110 -12.06 -1.62 -10.87
C GLY A 110 -10.80 -2.47 -11.08
N GLU A 111 -10.32 -2.59 -12.32
CA GLU A 111 -9.10 -3.35 -12.64
C GLU A 111 -7.88 -2.82 -11.87
N ARG A 112 -7.71 -1.49 -11.86
CA ARG A 112 -6.65 -0.81 -11.11
C ARG A 112 -6.77 -1.04 -9.61
N ALA A 113 -7.97 -0.97 -9.05
CA ALA A 113 -8.20 -1.22 -7.63
C ALA A 113 -7.81 -2.65 -7.23
N THR A 114 -8.11 -3.64 -8.07
CA THR A 114 -7.69 -5.03 -7.86
C THR A 114 -6.17 -5.18 -7.91
N MET A 115 -5.48 -4.50 -8.84
CA MET A 115 -4.01 -4.50 -8.88
C MET A 115 -3.40 -3.95 -7.59
N HIS A 116 -3.99 -2.91 -6.98
CA HIS A 116 -3.51 -2.39 -5.70
C HIS A 116 -3.87 -3.31 -4.53
N LEU A 117 -5.02 -3.98 -4.56
CA LEU A 117 -5.39 -4.97 -3.54
C LEU A 117 -4.40 -6.14 -3.51
N SER A 118 -4.16 -6.77 -4.66
CA SER A 118 -3.21 -7.89 -4.75
C SER A 118 -1.81 -7.48 -4.29
N ALA A 119 -1.32 -6.31 -4.74
CA ALA A 119 -0.04 -5.79 -4.26
C ALA A 119 -0.03 -5.54 -2.75
N SER A 120 -1.14 -5.07 -2.17
CA SER A 120 -1.24 -4.88 -0.72
C SER A 120 -1.27 -6.20 0.06
N GLU A 121 -1.89 -7.25 -0.48
CA GLU A 121 -1.90 -8.59 0.13
C GLU A 121 -0.50 -9.20 0.13
N ASP A 122 0.21 -9.10 -1.00
CA ASP A 122 1.59 -9.59 -1.10
C ASP A 122 2.55 -8.80 -0.18
N LEU A 123 2.44 -7.47 -0.15
CA LEU A 123 3.22 -6.62 0.75
C LEU A 123 2.90 -6.93 2.21
N LYS A 124 1.63 -7.16 2.55
CA LYS A 124 1.24 -7.56 3.90
C LYS A 124 1.89 -8.87 4.29
N ALA A 125 1.84 -9.89 3.44
CA ALA A 125 2.51 -11.16 3.68
C ALA A 125 4.03 -11.00 3.87
N LEU A 126 4.68 -10.09 3.13
CA LEU A 126 6.10 -9.78 3.30
C LEU A 126 6.40 -9.09 4.64
N CYS A 127 5.59 -8.10 5.00
CA CYS A 127 5.71 -7.40 6.27
C CYS A 127 5.50 -8.38 7.46
N ASP A 128 4.50 -9.27 7.39
CA ASP A 128 4.23 -10.29 8.41
C ASP A 128 5.43 -11.28 8.53
N ASN A 129 6.05 -11.69 7.41
CA ASN A 129 7.27 -12.51 7.42
C ASN A 129 8.47 -11.79 8.04
N LEU A 130 8.66 -10.51 7.73
CA LEU A 130 9.74 -9.70 8.30
C LEU A 130 9.58 -9.49 9.82
N GLU A 131 8.35 -9.29 10.28
CA GLU A 131 8.03 -9.18 11.70
C GLU A 131 8.31 -10.49 12.45
N LEU A 132 7.94 -11.63 11.85
CA LEU A 132 8.26 -12.94 12.39
C LEU A 132 9.77 -13.14 12.53
N LEU A 133 10.55 -12.85 11.47
CA LEU A 133 12.02 -12.96 11.50
C LEU A 133 12.65 -12.05 12.56
N GLN A 134 12.14 -10.83 12.74
CA GLN A 134 12.61 -9.93 13.80
C GLN A 134 12.30 -10.47 15.19
N THR A 135 11.14 -11.09 15.37
CA THR A 135 10.71 -11.70 16.63
C THR A 135 11.57 -12.92 16.97
N GLU A 136 11.78 -13.81 16.00
CA GLU A 136 12.65 -14.99 16.13
C GLU A 136 14.09 -14.55 16.45
N ALA A 137 14.64 -13.60 15.69
CA ALA A 137 15.98 -13.07 15.94
C ALA A 137 16.11 -12.49 17.36
N SER A 138 15.07 -11.85 17.88
CA SER A 138 15.06 -11.27 19.24
C SER A 138 15.06 -12.32 20.36
N GLN A 139 14.61 -13.55 20.07
CA GLN A 139 14.52 -14.66 21.03
C GLN A 139 15.74 -15.59 21.00
N MET A 140 16.57 -15.55 19.96
CA MET A 140 17.74 -16.41 19.80
C MET A 140 18.95 -15.95 20.63
N SER A 141 19.71 -16.92 21.17
CA SER A 141 21.00 -16.67 21.82
C SER A 141 22.05 -16.16 20.81
N GLN A 142 23.08 -15.45 21.27
CA GLN A 142 24.11 -14.89 20.37
C GLN A 142 24.85 -15.98 19.56
N ASP A 143 25.03 -17.17 20.13
CA ASP A 143 25.68 -18.31 19.45
C ASP A 143 24.78 -18.96 18.38
N ASP A 144 23.45 -18.92 18.56
CA ASP A 144 22.51 -19.47 17.57
C ASP A 144 22.27 -18.51 16.40
N ARG A 145 22.42 -17.18 16.62
CA ARG A 145 22.29 -16.15 15.56
C ARG A 145 23.33 -16.28 14.46
N GLN A 146 24.53 -16.80 14.77
CA GLN A 146 25.60 -16.99 13.78
C GLN A 146 25.44 -18.25 12.93
N LYS A 147 24.68 -19.25 13.40
CA LYS A 147 24.41 -20.49 12.66
C LYS A 147 23.16 -20.43 11.78
N ALA A 148 22.36 -19.37 11.90
CA ALA A 148 21.09 -19.27 11.20
C ALA A 148 21.30 -18.84 9.74
N GLU A 149 20.78 -19.65 8.82
CA GLU A 149 20.71 -19.51 7.36
C GLU A 149 19.82 -18.32 6.90
N HIS A 150 19.71 -17.25 7.69
CA HIS A 150 18.71 -16.19 7.49
C HIS A 150 19.09 -15.13 6.45
N ILE A 151 20.32 -15.16 5.93
CA ILE A 151 20.82 -14.13 5.01
C ILE A 151 20.32 -14.38 3.60
N ASP A 152 20.17 -15.66 3.22
CA ASP A 152 19.46 -16.05 2.01
C ASP A 152 17.96 -15.64 2.09
N THR A 153 17.41 -15.59 3.30
CA THR A 153 16.03 -15.14 3.55
C THR A 153 15.84 -13.64 3.27
N ILE A 154 16.74 -12.76 3.68
CA ILE A 154 16.60 -11.30 3.42
C ILE A 154 16.74 -10.98 1.93
N GLY A 155 17.71 -11.60 1.25
CA GLY A 155 17.87 -11.47 -0.20
C GLY A 155 16.61 -11.91 -0.95
N THR A 156 16.05 -13.05 -0.54
CA THR A 156 14.77 -13.56 -1.05
C THR A 156 13.61 -12.61 -0.78
N ILE A 157 13.48 -12.06 0.43
CA ILE A 157 12.41 -11.11 0.78
C ILE A 157 12.55 -9.81 -0.02
N ARG A 158 13.77 -9.30 -0.23
CA ARG A 158 14.01 -8.13 -1.07
C ARG A 158 13.60 -8.38 -2.52
N SER A 159 13.91 -9.56 -3.06
CA SER A 159 13.47 -9.97 -4.40
C SER A 159 11.95 -10.02 -4.49
N LYS A 160 11.27 -10.65 -3.51
CA LYS A 160 9.80 -10.67 -3.44
C LYS A 160 9.22 -9.27 -3.35
N TYR A 161 9.79 -8.38 -2.52
CA TYR A 161 9.37 -6.98 -2.44
C TYR A 161 9.48 -6.29 -3.81
N GLN A 162 10.59 -6.45 -4.53
CA GLN A 162 10.75 -5.89 -5.87
C GLN A 162 9.70 -6.44 -6.85
N GLN A 163 9.41 -7.74 -6.79
CA GLN A 163 8.36 -8.37 -7.61
C GLN A 163 6.98 -7.78 -7.30
N CYS A 164 6.64 -7.56 -6.03
CA CYS A 164 5.37 -6.93 -5.64
C CYS A 164 5.22 -5.52 -6.21
N ILE A 165 6.26 -4.69 -6.08
CA ILE A 165 6.25 -3.32 -6.59
C ILE A 165 6.17 -3.29 -8.12
N GLN A 166 6.88 -4.20 -8.80
CA GLN A 166 6.82 -4.32 -10.27
C GLN A 166 5.50 -4.93 -10.78
N GLY A 167 4.83 -5.72 -9.95
CA GLY A 167 3.55 -6.35 -10.28
C GLY A 167 2.39 -5.35 -10.41
N CYS A 168 2.42 -4.26 -9.64
CA CYS A 168 1.39 -3.24 -9.70
C CYS A 168 1.68 -2.20 -10.80
N LYS A 169 1.02 -2.33 -11.95
CA LYS A 169 1.15 -1.38 -13.08
C LYS A 169 0.30 -0.12 -12.94
N SER A 170 -0.62 -0.11 -11.97
CA SER A 170 -1.48 1.05 -11.73
C SER A 170 -0.74 2.08 -10.89
N GLU A 171 -0.78 3.34 -11.33
CA GLU A 171 -0.20 4.46 -10.60
C GLU A 171 -0.98 4.77 -9.32
N ILE A 172 -0.23 5.07 -8.26
CA ILE A 172 -0.75 5.58 -6.98
C ILE A 172 -1.20 7.04 -7.19
N PRO A 173 -2.39 7.44 -6.71
CA PRO A 173 -2.84 8.82 -6.77
C PRO A 173 -1.82 9.78 -6.17
N LEU A 174 -1.47 10.83 -6.93
CA LEU A 174 -0.42 11.81 -6.57
C LEU A 174 -0.55 12.34 -5.14
N ARG A 175 -1.78 12.59 -4.66
CA ARG A 175 -1.98 13.11 -3.30
C ARG A 175 -1.62 12.12 -2.19
N ILE A 176 -1.83 10.82 -2.42
CA ILE A 176 -1.37 9.79 -1.47
C ILE A 176 0.16 9.77 -1.52
N ASP A 177 0.75 9.73 -2.71
CA ASP A 177 2.21 9.73 -2.88
C ASP A 177 2.89 10.96 -2.26
N ASP A 178 2.37 12.16 -2.50
CA ASP A 178 2.85 13.42 -1.92
C ASP A 178 2.76 13.43 -0.39
N ALA A 179 1.69 12.86 0.19
CA ALA A 179 1.56 12.77 1.64
C ALA A 179 2.64 11.87 2.25
N TYR A 180 2.93 10.73 1.62
CA TYR A 180 3.96 9.80 2.10
C TYR A 180 5.37 10.38 1.92
N LYS A 181 5.67 10.98 0.76
CA LYS A 181 6.94 11.69 0.53
C LYS A 181 7.17 12.84 1.53
N LYS A 182 6.09 13.52 1.92
CA LYS A 182 6.16 14.62 2.87
C LYS A 182 6.38 14.14 4.29
N ILE A 183 5.74 13.06 4.74
CA ILE A 183 6.03 12.52 6.08
C ILE A 183 7.47 12.01 6.14
N ASP A 184 7.97 11.40 5.05
CA ASP A 184 9.38 10.99 4.96
C ASP A 184 10.33 12.17 5.16
N SER A 185 10.06 13.28 4.48
CA SER A 185 10.87 14.51 4.57
C SER A 185 10.81 15.13 5.97
N GLU A 186 9.63 15.22 6.58
CA GLU A 186 9.45 15.78 7.93
C GLU A 186 10.09 14.91 9.01
N MET A 187 10.00 13.59 8.86
CA MET A 187 10.63 12.64 9.77
C MET A 187 12.15 12.70 9.64
N ALA A 188 12.69 12.75 8.42
CA ALA A 188 14.11 12.97 8.17
C ALA A 188 14.64 14.25 8.83
N MET A 189 13.95 15.39 8.64
CA MET A 189 14.32 16.66 9.28
C MET A 189 14.26 16.57 10.82
N THR A 190 13.27 15.86 11.36
CA THR A 190 13.13 15.67 12.81
C THR A 190 14.29 14.84 13.36
N TRP A 191 14.74 13.81 12.65
CA TRP A 191 15.93 13.04 13.03
C TRP A 191 17.22 13.83 12.94
N THR A 192 17.45 14.59 11.87
CA THR A 192 18.67 15.42 11.78
C THR A 192 18.76 16.41 12.93
N ARG A 193 17.62 17.01 13.33
CA ARG A 193 17.56 17.91 14.48
C ARG A 193 17.82 17.19 15.80
N LYS A 194 17.17 16.04 16.02
CA LYS A 194 17.36 15.26 17.25
C LYS A 194 18.76 14.68 17.35
N ALA A 195 19.32 14.15 16.27
CA ALA A 195 20.69 13.65 16.22
C ALA A 195 21.70 14.75 16.55
N LYS A 196 21.44 15.99 16.10
CA LYS A 196 22.22 17.16 16.50
C LYS A 196 22.07 17.46 18.00
N ASP A 197 20.85 17.47 18.53
CA ASP A 197 20.58 17.72 19.95
C ASP A 197 21.22 16.62 20.84
N ASP A 198 21.14 15.35 20.44
CA ASP A 198 21.73 14.19 21.13
C ASP A 198 23.28 14.23 21.07
N LEU A 199 23.87 14.70 19.96
CA LEU A 199 25.33 14.93 19.85
C LEU A 199 25.82 16.05 20.78
N GLU A 200 24.96 17.03 21.06
CA GLU A 200 25.24 18.15 21.97
C GLU A 200 25.04 17.76 23.44
N THR A 201 24.19 16.78 23.76
CA THR A 201 23.89 16.34 25.14
C THR A 201 24.62 15.07 25.59
N GLY A 202 25.18 14.28 24.68
CA GLY A 202 25.97 13.08 25.02
C GLY A 202 25.16 11.92 25.61
N GLU A 203 23.82 11.92 25.45
CA GLU A 203 22.97 10.78 25.82
C GLU A 203 22.96 9.76 24.68
N ASP A 204 23.92 8.84 24.73
CA ASP A 204 23.91 7.62 23.92
C ASP A 204 22.71 6.74 24.30
N GLY A 205 21.95 6.31 23.29
CA GLY A 205 21.19 5.07 23.40
C GLY A 205 19.70 5.20 23.08
N ILE A 206 19.35 5.39 21.82
CA ILE A 206 18.11 4.84 21.28
C ILE A 206 18.30 4.43 19.80
N ASP A 207 19.15 3.43 19.56
CA ASP A 207 19.53 3.01 18.19
C ASP A 207 18.42 2.29 17.40
N ASN A 208 17.24 2.04 17.98
CA ASN A 208 16.17 1.25 17.33
C ASN A 208 14.76 1.85 17.35
N VAL A 209 14.55 3.08 17.84
CA VAL A 209 13.20 3.69 17.85
C VAL A 209 12.84 4.37 16.54
N GLY A 210 13.83 4.73 15.70
CA GLY A 210 13.59 5.42 14.43
C GLY A 210 12.63 4.68 13.50
N PRO A 211 12.91 3.41 13.16
CA PRO A 211 12.06 2.62 12.28
C PRO A 211 10.63 2.41 12.81
N ILE A 212 10.49 2.17 14.12
CA ILE A 212 9.17 2.02 14.77
C ILE A 212 8.38 3.32 14.69
N LEU A 213 9.06 4.46 14.83
CA LEU A 213 8.43 5.77 14.72
C LEU A 213 8.02 6.09 13.27
N MET A 214 8.82 5.70 12.27
CA MET A 214 8.43 5.77 10.85
C MET A 214 7.15 4.95 10.59
N ALA A 215 7.16 3.70 11.05
CA ALA A 215 6.03 2.79 10.92
C ALA A 215 4.73 3.40 11.47
N ALA A 216 4.81 3.93 12.70
CA ALA A 216 3.71 4.65 13.33
C ALA A 216 3.31 5.91 12.56
N ALA A 217 4.26 6.60 11.93
CA ALA A 217 3.99 7.79 11.13
C ALA A 217 3.17 7.48 9.87
N TYR A 218 3.52 6.42 9.15
CA TYR A 218 2.75 5.96 7.99
C TYR A 218 1.33 5.56 8.37
N HIS A 219 1.18 4.80 9.45
CA HIS A 219 -0.14 4.43 9.96
C HIS A 219 -0.99 5.65 10.34
N GLU A 220 -0.39 6.65 11.00
CA GLU A 220 -1.11 7.86 11.38
C GLU A 220 -1.47 8.71 10.15
N VAL A 221 -0.60 8.82 9.14
CA VAL A 221 -0.94 9.46 7.85
C VAL A 221 -2.11 8.76 7.18
N ALA A 222 -2.09 7.42 7.10
CA ALA A 222 -3.22 6.67 6.57
C ALA A 222 -4.51 6.96 7.34
N THR A 223 -4.44 6.94 8.68
CA THR A 223 -5.57 7.26 9.57
C THR A 223 -6.11 8.67 9.35
N GLN A 224 -5.25 9.68 9.16
CA GLN A 224 -5.68 11.04 8.90
C GLN A 224 -6.34 11.18 7.52
N ILE A 225 -5.84 10.47 6.51
CA ILE A 225 -6.46 10.43 5.17
C ILE A 225 -7.86 9.81 5.25
N THR A 226 -7.99 8.65 5.91
CA THR A 226 -9.27 7.92 6.01
C THR A 226 -10.30 8.62 6.89
N ARG A 227 -9.86 9.40 7.88
CA ARG A 227 -10.74 10.24 8.73
C ARG A 227 -11.26 11.49 8.03
N SER A 228 -10.73 11.85 6.86
CA SER A 228 -11.20 13.04 6.16
C SER A 228 -12.65 12.86 5.68
N PHE A 229 -13.48 13.90 5.82
CA PHE A 229 -14.91 13.82 5.52
C PHE A 229 -15.23 13.40 4.07
N LYS A 230 -14.34 13.71 3.11
CA LYS A 230 -14.55 13.35 1.71
C LYS A 230 -13.89 12.02 1.33
N TRP A 231 -13.24 11.32 2.26
CA TRP A 231 -12.75 9.97 2.02
C TRP A 231 -13.93 9.01 1.83
N PRO A 232 -13.86 8.05 0.90
CA PRO A 232 -12.82 7.81 -0.11
C PRO A 232 -13.09 8.49 -1.47
N MET A 233 -14.13 9.33 -1.59
CA MET A 233 -14.48 10.01 -2.84
C MET A 233 -13.37 10.95 -3.34
N TYR A 234 -12.74 11.68 -2.43
CA TYR A 234 -11.68 12.61 -2.72
C TYR A 234 -10.62 12.54 -1.63
N ILE A 235 -9.36 12.56 -2.03
CA ILE A 235 -8.24 12.73 -1.10
C ILE A 235 -8.23 14.21 -0.68
N SER A 236 -9.15 14.55 0.23
CA SER A 236 -9.38 15.90 0.72
C SER A 236 -8.51 16.18 1.92
N GLY A 237 -7.71 17.22 1.84
CA GLY A 237 -6.97 17.73 2.96
C GLY A 237 -5.85 18.62 2.48
N ASP A 238 -5.57 19.66 3.25
CA ASP A 238 -4.25 20.26 3.21
C ASP A 238 -3.26 19.18 3.67
N ILE A 239 -2.38 18.73 2.78
CA ILE A 239 -1.36 17.72 3.11
C ILE A 239 -0.53 18.21 4.29
N ASN A 240 -0.28 19.52 4.41
CA ASN A 240 0.40 20.09 5.58
C ASN A 240 -0.36 19.79 6.88
N ALA A 241 -1.68 19.95 6.88
CA ALA A 241 -2.51 19.70 8.05
C ALA A 241 -2.53 18.21 8.43
N ILE A 242 -2.61 17.32 7.43
CA ILE A 242 -2.50 15.87 7.64
C ILE A 242 -1.18 15.54 8.33
N ILE A 243 -0.07 16.02 7.77
CA ILE A 243 1.27 15.70 8.26
C ILE A 243 1.51 16.31 9.66
N LYS A 244 1.09 17.56 9.87
CA LYS A 244 1.17 18.22 11.18
C LYS A 244 0.39 17.44 12.24
N ASN A 245 -0.85 17.07 11.95
CA ASN A 245 -1.69 16.31 12.87
C ASN A 245 -1.08 14.93 13.16
N SER A 246 -0.54 14.26 12.14
CA SER A 246 0.15 12.99 12.32
C SER A 246 1.36 13.13 13.25
N MET A 247 2.23 14.11 12.98
CA MET A 247 3.40 14.38 13.83
C MET A 247 3.01 14.75 15.26
N ASP A 248 1.98 15.56 15.45
CA ASP A 248 1.49 15.93 16.78
C ASP A 248 0.90 14.73 17.54
N ASN A 249 0.20 13.82 16.86
CA ASN A 249 -0.31 12.60 17.47
C ASN A 249 0.81 11.63 17.86
N ILE A 250 1.83 11.48 17.01
CA ILE A 250 3.02 10.68 17.31
C ILE A 250 3.76 11.24 18.53
N ARG A 251 3.96 12.57 18.59
CA ARG A 251 4.57 13.25 19.74
C ARG A 251 3.77 13.06 21.02
N LYS A 252 2.43 13.14 20.94
CA LYS A 252 1.53 12.89 22.08
C LYS A 252 1.65 11.45 22.58
N LYS A 253 1.57 10.46 21.67
CA LYS A 253 1.73 9.04 21.98
C LYS A 253 3.07 8.74 22.64
N LYS A 254 4.16 9.36 22.15
CA LYS A 254 5.49 9.27 22.76
C LYS A 254 5.51 9.82 24.19
N LYS A 255 4.93 11.01 24.42
CA LYS A 255 4.89 11.66 25.75
C LYS A 255 4.04 10.91 26.77
N SER A 256 2.96 10.26 26.33
CA SER A 256 2.07 9.52 27.22
C SER A 256 2.60 8.15 27.62
N GLY A 257 3.79 7.73 27.15
CA GLY A 257 4.30 6.38 27.34
C GLY A 257 3.36 5.30 26.77
N ALA A 258 2.47 5.69 25.85
CA ALA A 258 1.55 4.75 25.24
C ALA A 258 2.37 3.82 24.36
N THR A 259 2.22 2.51 24.56
CA THR A 259 2.81 1.52 23.66
C THR A 259 2.29 1.79 22.25
N PHE A 260 3.19 2.01 21.30
CA PHE A 260 2.85 2.12 19.87
C PHE A 260 2.20 0.84 19.29
N TRP A 261 2.13 -0.22 20.11
CA TRP A 261 1.80 -1.60 19.78
C TRP A 261 0.41 -2.06 20.28
N LYS A 262 -0.62 -1.21 20.22
CA LYS A 262 -2.01 -1.67 20.44
C LYS A 262 -2.92 -1.21 19.32
#